data_AF-A0ABD2M823-F1
#
_entry.id   AF-A0ABD2M823-F1
#
_cell.length_a   1.000
_cell.length_b   1.000
_cell.length_c   1.000
_cell.angle_alpha   90.00
_cell.angle_beta   90.00
_cell.angle_gamma   90.00
#
_symmetry.space_group_name_H-M   'P 1'
#
loop_
_entity.id
_entity.type
_entity.pdbx_description
1 polymer ?
#
loop_
_entity_poly.entity_id
_entity_poly.type
_entity_poly.pdbx_seq_one_letter_code
_entity_poly.pdbx_strand_id
1 'polypeptide(L)'
;MSTLSDNEAADENGDGATNVGYIRKLSNAVVGTLAAMAPITGAFGTNQNGNGTKLALAQNGTAGHLQNGIELLARMPIFEKFNYPKTQNGTIGKLKNGIELSSLMPKFENGNGIGKQQMSMPPNTTNLVMMNDGEQKRSKKHKHKGKSHHNKGLPLSGDYIAHDPTMIQLADRSFVVYSTHNGMEARVSKDMAFWTRNSAVFPKGLGWANKLARNNEFWAPDVSGPYGEGKDKKYWLFYCVPVDGTLMNPQQKLTHTAVIGRAVSSSGRPGTWQDLGRILESNEKDNFNAIDPNLFVDPSTKRFWLQYGSFWMGIFQVELNPKTGALLNPKQKPVHLATRPNVPDHAVEAPFLFKKGNWYYLFVSFDRCCAGLSSTYTIRVGRANSPSGPFKDRNGTPMTQGGGTLLLGANGAEIGPGGQSVMTTADGKDILVYHYYDKNANGLAKLGLRQIKWDNAQWPTV
;
A
#
# COMPACT_ATOMS: atom_id res chain seq x y z
N MET A 1 33.50 -38.09 32.55
CA MET A 1 34.62 -38.68 31.77
C MET A 1 34.08 -38.88 30.37
N SER A 2 34.59 -38.37 29.25
CA SER A 2 35.82 -37.66 28.85
C SER A 2 35.57 -37.33 27.36
N THR A 3 35.39 -36.07 26.96
CA THR A 3 36.34 -35.17 26.25
C THR A 3 36.96 -35.68 24.94
N LEU A 4 37.08 -34.71 24.00
CA LEU A 4 37.95 -34.58 22.82
C LEU A 4 37.23 -34.81 21.47
N SER A 5 37.41 -34.02 20.41
CA SER A 5 38.07 -32.71 20.18
C SER A 5 37.82 -32.37 18.71
N ASP A 6 37.54 -31.11 18.40
CA ASP A 6 37.56 -30.57 17.04
C ASP A 6 38.98 -30.64 16.45
N ASN A 7 39.08 -31.09 15.20
CA ASN A 7 40.22 -30.82 14.32
C ASN A 7 39.69 -30.67 12.89
N GLU A 8 39.70 -29.43 12.40
CA GLU A 8 39.67 -29.12 10.98
C GLU A 8 40.98 -29.57 10.34
N ALA A 9 40.89 -30.44 9.35
CA ALA A 9 41.93 -30.62 8.35
C ALA A 9 41.29 -30.43 6.98
N ALA A 10 41.84 -29.47 6.23
CA ALA A 10 41.56 -29.28 4.82
C ALA A 10 41.98 -30.53 4.05
N ASP A 11 41.14 -30.99 3.12
CA ASP A 11 41.58 -31.82 2.02
C ASP A 11 40.93 -31.30 0.72
N GLU A 12 41.81 -30.76 -0.12
CA GLU A 12 41.57 -30.49 -1.53
C GLU A 12 41.55 -31.83 -2.25
N ASN A 13 40.42 -32.19 -2.87
CA ASN A 13 40.34 -32.84 -4.19
C ASN A 13 38.87 -33.13 -4.50
N GLY A 14 38.41 -32.62 -5.64
CA GLY A 14 36.99 -32.58 -5.99
C GLY A 14 36.39 -33.93 -6.36
N ASP A 15 35.07 -34.02 -6.22
CA ASP A 15 34.27 -34.87 -7.10
C ASP A 15 32.85 -34.33 -7.31
N GLY A 16 32.41 -34.42 -8.57
CA GLY A 16 31.33 -33.64 -9.20
C GLY A 16 29.88 -33.93 -8.78
N ALA A 17 29.62 -34.37 -7.55
CA ALA A 17 28.26 -34.69 -7.08
C ALA A 17 27.54 -33.52 -6.38
N THR A 18 28.25 -32.50 -5.90
CA THR A 18 27.68 -31.35 -5.17
C THR A 18 27.19 -30.22 -6.07
N ASN A 19 27.67 -30.15 -7.31
CA ASN A 19 27.27 -29.09 -8.26
C ASN A 19 25.93 -29.34 -8.96
N VAL A 20 25.53 -30.59 -9.21
CA VAL A 20 24.25 -30.88 -9.88
C VAL A 20 23.07 -30.57 -8.96
N GLY A 21 23.20 -30.84 -7.65
CA GLY A 21 22.17 -30.49 -6.65
C GLY A 21 22.02 -28.98 -6.42
N TYR A 22 23.13 -28.24 -6.51
CA TYR A 22 23.14 -26.79 -6.32
C TYR A 22 22.61 -26.03 -7.56
N ILE A 23 22.95 -26.50 -8.76
CA ILE A 23 22.45 -25.96 -10.03
C ILE A 23 20.94 -26.24 -10.19
N ARG A 24 20.45 -27.42 -9.75
CA ARG A 24 19.00 -27.72 -9.76
C ARG A 24 18.22 -26.80 -8.82
N LYS A 25 18.76 -26.52 -7.62
CA LYS A 25 18.17 -25.58 -6.65
C LYS A 25 18.17 -24.13 -7.16
N LEU A 26 19.23 -23.69 -7.84
CA LEU A 26 19.29 -22.37 -8.48
C LEU A 26 18.32 -22.27 -9.67
N SER A 27 18.21 -23.31 -10.51
CA SER A 27 17.25 -23.32 -11.63
C SER A 27 15.80 -23.28 -11.14
N ASN A 28 15.48 -23.99 -10.05
CA ASN A 28 14.15 -24.00 -9.46
C ASN A 28 13.84 -22.68 -8.71
N ALA A 29 14.85 -22.05 -8.12
CA ALA A 29 14.70 -20.73 -7.51
C ALA A 29 14.45 -19.64 -8.57
N VAL A 30 15.16 -19.69 -9.70
CA VAL A 30 14.98 -18.75 -10.82
C VAL A 30 13.64 -18.98 -11.52
N VAL A 31 13.24 -20.23 -11.76
CA VAL A 31 11.92 -20.59 -12.32
C VAL A 31 10.79 -20.22 -11.36
N GLY A 32 10.96 -20.43 -10.06
CA GLY A 32 10.01 -20.01 -9.02
C GLY A 32 9.86 -18.49 -8.93
N THR A 33 10.96 -17.75 -9.11
CA THR A 33 10.94 -16.27 -9.11
C THR A 33 10.29 -15.71 -10.38
N LEU A 34 10.51 -16.35 -11.54
CA LEU A 34 9.85 -15.99 -12.81
C LEU A 34 8.36 -16.37 -12.81
N ALA A 35 7.97 -17.50 -12.20
CA ALA A 35 6.57 -17.89 -12.04
C ALA A 35 5.83 -16.99 -11.03
N ALA A 36 6.53 -16.48 -10.01
CA ALA A 36 5.99 -15.47 -9.09
C ALA A 36 5.78 -14.09 -9.76
N MET A 37 6.37 -13.86 -10.94
CA MET A 37 6.16 -12.66 -11.77
C MET A 37 5.06 -12.84 -12.84
N ALA A 38 4.42 -14.02 -12.92
CA ALA A 38 3.43 -14.35 -13.94
C ALA A 38 2.12 -13.52 -13.96
N PRO A 39 1.75 -12.66 -12.97
CA PRO A 39 0.65 -11.72 -13.19
C PRO A 39 1.03 -10.47 -14.00
N ILE A 40 2.31 -10.28 -14.37
CA ILE A 40 2.79 -8.99 -14.93
C ILE A 40 2.83 -8.97 -16.48
N THR A 41 2.69 -10.09 -17.17
CA THR A 41 2.58 -10.10 -18.64
C THR A 41 1.63 -11.20 -19.10
N GLY A 42 0.46 -10.83 -19.64
CA GLY A 42 -0.55 -11.77 -20.14
C GLY A 42 -0.13 -12.51 -21.42
N ALA A 43 0.91 -13.34 -21.37
CA ALA A 43 1.41 -14.06 -22.53
C ALA A 43 2.15 -15.38 -22.21
N PHE A 44 1.64 -16.25 -21.32
CA PHE A 44 2.11 -17.64 -21.25
C PHE A 44 0.98 -18.61 -20.86
N GLY A 45 0.70 -19.58 -21.72
CA GLY A 45 -0.15 -20.73 -21.39
C GLY A 45 0.72 -21.96 -21.15
N THR A 46 0.51 -22.66 -20.03
CA THR A 46 1.15 -23.94 -19.74
C THR A 46 0.27 -25.09 -20.23
N ASN A 47 0.79 -25.96 -21.09
CA ASN A 47 0.14 -27.23 -21.42
C ASN A 47 0.90 -28.35 -20.69
N GLN A 48 0.22 -29.08 -19.80
CA GLN A 48 0.82 -30.20 -19.08
C GLN A 48 0.60 -31.50 -19.84
N ASN A 49 1.68 -32.10 -20.33
CA ASN A 49 1.77 -33.53 -20.55
C ASN A 49 3.02 -34.04 -19.81
N GLY A 50 2.87 -35.14 -19.09
CA GLY A 50 3.92 -35.73 -18.25
C GLY A 50 5.22 -35.95 -19.02
N ASN A 51 6.34 -35.64 -18.36
CA ASN A 51 7.72 -35.56 -18.86
C ASN A 51 8.15 -34.21 -19.48
N GLY A 52 8.36 -33.23 -18.59
CA GLY A 52 9.23 -32.07 -18.84
C GLY A 52 8.52 -30.80 -19.30
N THR A 53 8.73 -29.71 -18.57
CA THR A 53 8.17 -28.39 -18.89
C THR A 53 8.97 -27.73 -20.03
N LYS A 54 8.35 -27.49 -21.19
CA LYS A 54 8.89 -26.60 -22.24
C LYS A 54 8.09 -25.29 -22.25
N LEU A 55 8.77 -24.14 -22.13
CA LEU A 55 8.18 -22.83 -22.38
C LEU A 55 8.15 -22.56 -23.89
N ALA A 56 7.00 -22.15 -24.43
CA ALA A 56 6.87 -21.60 -25.77
C ALA A 56 6.59 -20.09 -25.67
N LEU A 57 7.40 -19.27 -26.37
CA LEU A 57 7.23 -17.83 -26.51
C LEU A 57 6.34 -17.54 -27.73
N ALA A 58 5.26 -16.79 -27.55
CA ALA A 58 4.52 -16.20 -28.67
C ALA A 58 5.31 -14.98 -29.21
N GLN A 59 5.63 -14.98 -30.50
CA GLN A 59 6.27 -13.85 -31.18
C GLN A 59 5.34 -12.63 -31.14
N ASN A 60 5.70 -11.60 -30.37
CA ASN A 60 5.47 -10.18 -30.64
C ASN A 60 6.00 -9.33 -29.47
N GLY A 61 7.23 -8.79 -29.60
CA GLY A 61 7.78 -7.85 -28.62
C GLY A 61 9.26 -7.54 -28.88
N THR A 62 9.56 -6.28 -29.16
CA THR A 62 10.86 -5.75 -29.60
C THR A 62 12.02 -5.96 -28.62
N ALA A 63 13.22 -6.24 -29.17
CA ALA A 63 14.46 -6.67 -28.50
C ALA A 63 15.06 -5.74 -27.42
N GLY A 64 14.43 -4.60 -27.09
CA GLY A 64 14.94 -3.65 -26.08
C GLY A 64 14.68 -4.06 -24.62
N HIS A 65 13.81 -5.05 -24.36
CA HIS A 65 13.42 -5.43 -23.00
C HIS A 65 14.35 -6.46 -22.33
N LEU A 66 15.20 -7.16 -23.09
CA LEU A 66 16.08 -8.19 -22.52
C LEU A 66 17.31 -7.60 -21.81
N GLN A 67 17.84 -6.48 -22.31
CA GLN A 67 19.09 -5.89 -21.81
C GLN A 67 18.91 -5.17 -20.46
N ASN A 68 17.74 -4.59 -20.22
CA ASN A 68 17.41 -3.90 -18.97
C ASN A 68 17.07 -4.87 -17.81
N GLY A 69 16.67 -6.11 -18.10
CA GLY A 69 16.41 -7.12 -17.07
C GLY A 69 17.69 -7.67 -16.42
N ILE A 70 18.79 -7.72 -17.17
CA ILE A 70 20.10 -8.19 -16.68
C ILE A 70 20.76 -7.15 -15.77
N GLU A 71 20.62 -5.86 -16.04
CA GLU A 71 21.13 -4.80 -15.16
C GLU A 71 20.37 -4.71 -13.82
N LEU A 72 19.11 -5.10 -13.77
CA LEU A 72 18.29 -5.08 -12.55
C LEU A 72 18.69 -6.21 -11.57
N LEU A 73 19.10 -7.36 -12.11
CA LEU A 73 19.58 -8.51 -11.31
C LEU A 73 20.93 -8.23 -10.64
N ALA A 74 21.79 -7.41 -11.25
CA ALA A 74 23.10 -7.04 -10.72
C ALA A 74 23.04 -6.06 -9.53
N ARG A 75 21.85 -5.52 -9.20
CA ARG A 75 21.65 -4.54 -8.11
C ARG A 75 20.86 -5.07 -6.91
N MET A 76 20.58 -6.38 -6.86
CA MET A 76 19.91 -7.01 -5.73
C MET A 76 20.93 -7.36 -4.60
N PRO A 77 20.61 -7.14 -3.31
CA PRO A 77 21.54 -7.35 -2.17
C PRO A 77 21.99 -8.79 -1.94
N ILE A 78 21.47 -9.76 -2.70
CA ILE A 78 21.85 -11.17 -2.59
C ILE A 78 23.28 -11.43 -3.12
N PHE A 79 23.86 -10.51 -3.89
CA PHE A 79 25.20 -10.66 -4.46
C PHE A 79 26.34 -9.97 -3.69
N GLU A 80 26.07 -9.26 -2.59
CA GLU A 80 27.12 -8.56 -1.81
C GLU A 80 28.08 -9.47 -1.03
N LYS A 81 27.89 -10.80 -1.06
CA LYS A 81 28.82 -11.76 -0.43
C LYS A 81 29.92 -12.31 -1.36
N PHE A 82 29.98 -11.90 -2.62
CA PHE A 82 31.05 -12.31 -3.53
C PHE A 82 32.06 -11.18 -3.74
N ASN A 83 33.22 -11.33 -3.12
CA ASN A 83 34.32 -10.37 -3.21
C ASN A 83 34.94 -10.45 -4.63
N TYR A 84 34.68 -9.47 -5.49
CA TYR A 84 35.32 -9.36 -6.81
C TYR A 84 36.36 -8.22 -6.80
N PRO A 85 37.61 -8.45 -7.23
CA PRO A 85 38.59 -7.38 -7.33
C PRO A 85 38.25 -6.46 -8.52
N LYS A 86 38.10 -5.17 -8.26
CA LYS A 86 37.95 -4.13 -9.30
C LYS A 86 39.31 -3.84 -9.93
N THR A 87 39.41 -3.86 -11.26
CA THR A 87 40.53 -3.26 -12.00
C THR A 87 40.09 -1.99 -12.73
N GLN A 88 41.04 -1.06 -12.88
CA GLN A 88 40.85 0.37 -13.12
C GLN A 88 40.44 0.79 -14.55
N ASN A 89 39.81 -0.07 -15.35
CA ASN A 89 39.30 0.33 -16.69
C ASN A 89 38.15 -0.58 -17.14
N GLY A 90 36.96 -0.41 -16.52
CA GLY A 90 35.62 -0.57 -17.13
C GLY A 90 35.26 -1.78 -18.00
N THR A 91 36.07 -2.84 -18.07
CA THR A 91 35.85 -3.99 -18.98
C THR A 91 35.89 -5.27 -18.17
N ILE A 92 34.80 -6.04 -18.22
CA ILE A 92 34.67 -7.33 -17.51
C ILE A 92 35.59 -8.35 -18.21
N GLY A 93 36.70 -8.68 -17.56
CA GLY A 93 37.68 -9.66 -18.05
C GLY A 93 37.16 -11.10 -17.98
N LYS A 94 37.59 -11.91 -18.96
CA LYS A 94 37.30 -13.34 -19.13
C LYS A 94 37.51 -14.15 -17.84
N LEU A 95 36.57 -15.05 -17.54
CA LEU A 95 36.76 -16.11 -16.55
C LEU A 95 37.87 -17.07 -17.01
N LYS A 96 38.85 -17.33 -16.13
CA LYS A 96 39.74 -18.50 -16.23
C LYS A 96 38.88 -19.75 -16.02
N ASN A 97 38.36 -20.30 -17.10
CA ASN A 97 37.96 -21.70 -17.36
C ASN A 97 36.90 -21.74 -18.48
N GLY A 98 37.33 -21.41 -19.70
CA GLY A 98 36.90 -22.07 -20.95
C GLY A 98 35.41 -22.29 -21.28
N ILE A 99 34.48 -21.42 -20.90
CA ILE A 99 33.09 -21.49 -21.42
C ILE A 99 32.79 -20.21 -22.21
N GLU A 100 32.63 -20.35 -23.53
CA GLU A 100 32.13 -19.27 -24.39
C GLU A 100 30.62 -19.09 -24.24
N LEU A 101 30.18 -17.84 -24.08
CA LEU A 101 28.77 -17.42 -24.01
C LEU A 101 28.02 -17.55 -25.36
N SER A 102 28.64 -18.13 -26.39
CA SER A 102 28.04 -18.39 -27.71
C SER A 102 27.16 -19.66 -27.73
N SER A 103 27.16 -20.45 -26.66
CA SER A 103 26.50 -21.77 -26.60
C SER A 103 25.08 -21.78 -26.01
N LEU A 104 24.53 -20.62 -25.62
CA LEU A 104 23.20 -20.49 -24.99
C LEU A 104 22.12 -19.83 -25.87
N MET A 105 22.38 -19.63 -27.17
CA MET A 105 21.37 -19.12 -28.10
C MET A 105 20.73 -20.27 -28.92
N PRO A 106 19.38 -20.33 -29.04
CA PRO A 106 18.75 -21.24 -30.00
C PRO A 106 19.07 -20.78 -31.43
N LYS A 107 19.56 -21.71 -32.26
CA LYS A 107 19.68 -21.51 -33.71
C LYS A 107 18.27 -21.39 -34.32
N PHE A 108 18.02 -20.34 -35.10
CA PHE A 108 16.84 -20.23 -35.96
C PHE A 108 17.18 -20.80 -37.34
N GLU A 109 16.51 -21.89 -37.74
CA GLU A 109 16.45 -22.34 -39.12
C GLU A 109 15.21 -21.74 -39.79
N ASN A 110 15.40 -21.08 -40.95
CA ASN A 110 14.33 -20.58 -41.79
C ASN A 110 13.69 -21.76 -42.55
N GLY A 111 12.38 -21.97 -42.37
CA GLY A 111 11.59 -22.93 -43.14
C GLY A 111 10.26 -22.33 -43.60
N ASN A 112 10.14 -22.06 -44.90
CA ASN A 112 8.88 -21.76 -45.60
C ASN A 112 7.92 -22.96 -45.53
N GLY A 113 6.61 -22.72 -45.34
CA GLY A 113 5.59 -23.76 -45.49
C GLY A 113 4.15 -23.24 -45.27
N ILE A 114 3.32 -23.41 -46.29
CA ILE A 114 1.98 -22.85 -46.51
C ILE A 114 0.90 -23.65 -45.76
N GLY A 115 -0.20 -23.01 -45.35
CA GLY A 115 -1.45 -23.70 -45.00
C GLY A 115 -2.58 -22.80 -44.51
N LYS A 116 -3.40 -22.26 -45.43
CA LYS A 116 -4.72 -21.67 -45.13
C LYS A 116 -5.67 -22.77 -44.65
N GLN A 117 -6.35 -22.58 -43.53
CA GLN A 117 -7.68 -23.16 -43.34
C GLN A 117 -8.60 -22.23 -42.55
N GLN A 118 -9.78 -22.07 -43.13
CA GLN A 118 -10.88 -21.20 -42.80
C GLN A 118 -11.85 -22.01 -41.92
N MET A 119 -12.25 -21.49 -40.76
CA MET A 119 -13.43 -22.02 -40.03
C MET A 119 -14.26 -20.87 -39.46
N SER A 120 -15.52 -20.87 -39.90
CA SER A 120 -16.61 -19.95 -39.57
C SER A 120 -17.16 -20.19 -38.16
N MET A 121 -17.59 -19.12 -37.48
CA MET A 121 -18.52 -19.19 -36.34
C MET A 121 -19.88 -18.61 -36.72
N PRO A 122 -21.02 -19.21 -36.31
CA PRO A 122 -22.35 -18.69 -36.58
C PRO A 122 -22.78 -17.59 -35.57
N PRO A 123 -23.78 -16.74 -35.93
CA PRO A 123 -24.16 -15.55 -35.16
C PRO A 123 -25.36 -15.81 -34.24
N ASN A 124 -25.43 -15.11 -33.10
CA ASN A 124 -26.65 -14.79 -32.35
C ASN A 124 -26.26 -13.86 -31.17
N THR A 125 -26.95 -12.80 -30.77
CA THR A 125 -27.98 -11.92 -31.34
C THR A 125 -28.05 -10.76 -30.33
N THR A 126 -27.82 -9.52 -30.74
CA THR A 126 -28.06 -8.33 -29.91
C THR A 126 -29.31 -7.63 -30.42
N ASN A 127 -30.40 -7.66 -29.65
CA ASN A 127 -31.58 -6.86 -29.95
C ASN A 127 -31.34 -5.42 -29.46
N LEU A 128 -31.01 -4.55 -30.42
CA LEU A 128 -31.22 -3.10 -30.32
C LEU A 128 -32.63 -2.82 -30.86
N VAL A 129 -33.55 -2.39 -30.00
CA VAL A 129 -34.80 -1.76 -30.42
C VAL A 129 -34.70 -0.28 -30.13
N MET A 130 -34.78 0.47 -31.23
CA MET A 130 -34.91 1.92 -31.33
C MET A 130 -36.22 2.37 -30.68
N MET A 131 -36.19 3.46 -29.89
CA MET A 131 -37.39 4.24 -29.61
C MET A 131 -37.13 5.73 -29.80
N ASN A 132 -38.14 6.33 -30.41
CA ASN A 132 -38.21 7.62 -31.10
C ASN A 132 -37.94 8.87 -30.26
N ASP A 133 -37.57 9.90 -31.02
CA ASP A 133 -37.61 11.31 -30.68
C ASP A 133 -38.96 11.76 -30.11
N GLY A 134 -38.88 12.49 -29.00
CA GLY A 134 -39.98 13.23 -28.38
C GLY A 134 -39.43 14.44 -27.65
N GLU A 135 -39.86 15.62 -28.09
CA GLU A 135 -39.43 16.95 -27.66
C GLU A 135 -39.32 17.14 -26.14
N GLN A 136 -38.29 17.87 -25.67
CA GLN A 136 -38.48 18.88 -24.63
C GLN A 136 -37.32 19.91 -24.52
N LYS A 137 -37.68 21.15 -24.88
CA LYS A 137 -37.31 22.44 -24.29
C LYS A 137 -35.81 22.80 -24.14
N ARG A 138 -35.41 23.76 -24.98
CA ARG A 138 -34.23 24.64 -24.82
C ARG A 138 -34.16 25.21 -23.39
N SER A 139 -33.15 24.81 -22.62
CA SER A 139 -32.60 25.61 -21.53
C SER A 139 -31.18 26.05 -21.92
N LYS A 140 -30.92 27.35 -21.78
CA LYS A 140 -29.65 27.98 -22.15
C LYS A 140 -28.53 27.40 -21.27
N LYS A 141 -27.63 26.60 -21.85
CA LYS A 141 -26.36 26.24 -21.23
C LYS A 141 -25.50 27.51 -21.09
N HIS A 142 -25.48 28.11 -19.91
CA HIS A 142 -24.36 28.95 -19.51
C HIS A 142 -23.10 28.08 -19.48
N LYS A 143 -22.22 28.25 -20.46
CA LYS A 143 -20.85 27.73 -20.41
C LYS A 143 -20.10 28.52 -19.33
N HIS A 144 -20.14 28.04 -18.09
CA HIS A 144 -19.09 28.37 -17.13
C HIS A 144 -17.81 27.64 -17.58
N LYS A 145 -16.95 28.36 -18.28
CA LYS A 145 -15.52 28.04 -18.35
C LYS A 145 -14.90 28.35 -16.98
N GLY A 146 -15.21 27.53 -15.98
CA GLY A 146 -14.44 27.50 -14.75
C GLY A 146 -13.11 26.82 -15.07
N LYS A 147 -12.01 27.58 -15.06
CA LYS A 147 -10.67 26.97 -14.96
C LYS A 147 -10.66 26.19 -13.63
N SER A 148 -10.61 24.86 -13.67
CA SER A 148 -10.38 24.09 -12.44
C SER A 148 -8.96 24.43 -11.98
N HIS A 149 -8.87 25.26 -10.95
CA HIS A 149 -7.63 25.47 -10.22
C HIS A 149 -7.41 24.23 -9.35
N HIS A 150 -7.05 23.10 -9.96
CA HIS A 150 -6.56 21.94 -9.20
C HIS A 150 -5.33 22.42 -8.45
N ASN A 151 -5.37 22.39 -7.12
CA ASN A 151 -4.20 22.72 -6.31
C ASN A 151 -3.17 21.62 -6.61
N LYS A 152 -2.07 21.98 -7.28
CA LYS A 152 -0.98 21.01 -7.48
C LYS A 152 -0.47 20.59 -6.09
N GLY A 153 -0.13 19.31 -5.93
CA GLY A 153 0.54 18.82 -4.72
C GLY A 153 1.76 19.68 -4.37
N LEU A 154 2.09 19.76 -3.09
CA LEU A 154 3.33 20.41 -2.66
C LEU A 154 4.51 19.67 -3.32
N PRO A 155 5.50 20.40 -3.87
CA PRO A 155 6.65 19.77 -4.49
C PRO A 155 7.51 19.08 -3.43
N LEU A 156 7.73 17.77 -3.59
CA LEU A 156 8.51 16.96 -2.66
C LEU A 156 9.82 16.49 -3.30
N SER A 157 10.84 16.30 -2.47
CA SER A 157 12.18 15.85 -2.83
C SER A 157 12.80 15.00 -1.71
N GLY A 158 13.91 14.33 -2.00
CA GLY A 158 14.55 13.38 -1.06
C GLY A 158 13.90 11.99 -1.08
N ASP A 159 13.84 11.32 0.07
CA ASP A 159 13.12 10.04 0.23
C ASP A 159 11.70 10.30 0.74
N TYR A 160 10.75 10.21 -0.19
CA TYR A 160 9.32 10.38 0.05
C TYR A 160 8.50 9.22 -0.53
N ILE A 161 9.10 8.02 -0.60
CA ILE A 161 8.36 6.78 -0.91
C ILE A 161 7.48 6.48 0.31
N ALA A 162 6.18 6.30 0.15
CA ALA A 162 5.33 5.99 1.30
C ALA A 162 4.06 5.29 0.84
N HIS A 163 3.59 4.36 1.64
CA HIS A 163 2.27 3.74 1.53
C HIS A 163 1.55 3.92 2.87
N ASP A 164 0.29 4.33 2.83
CA ASP A 164 -0.54 4.69 4.00
C ASP A 164 0.14 5.63 5.02
N PRO A 165 0.50 6.86 4.60
CA PRO A 165 1.22 7.79 5.48
C PRO A 165 0.32 8.48 6.51
N THR A 166 0.82 8.54 7.74
CA THR A 166 0.36 9.46 8.79
C THR A 166 1.44 10.48 9.11
N MET A 167 1.06 11.74 9.35
CA MET A 167 2.02 12.82 9.60
C MET A 167 1.62 13.65 10.82
N ILE A 168 2.62 14.02 11.62
CA ILE A 168 2.48 15.02 12.69
C ILE A 168 3.59 16.07 12.58
N GLN A 169 3.29 17.25 13.12
CA GLN A 169 4.29 18.26 13.39
C GLN A 169 4.77 18.10 14.84
N LEU A 170 6.08 18.00 15.00
CA LEU A 170 6.76 17.83 16.28
C LEU A 170 6.91 19.18 17.00
N ALA A 171 7.28 19.12 18.28
CA ALA A 171 7.42 20.30 19.13
C ALA A 171 8.45 21.33 18.61
N ASP A 172 9.48 20.89 17.89
CA ASP A 172 10.48 21.75 17.24
C ASP A 172 10.04 22.27 15.86
N ARG A 173 8.75 22.10 15.51
CA ARG A 173 8.14 22.44 14.21
C ARG A 173 8.60 21.60 13.03
N SER A 174 9.47 20.62 13.24
CA SER A 174 9.78 19.61 12.23
C SER A 174 8.59 18.66 12.02
N PHE A 175 8.61 17.91 10.93
CA PHE A 175 7.55 16.97 10.54
C PHE A 175 8.11 15.56 10.53
N VAL A 176 7.28 14.60 10.93
CA VAL A 176 7.56 13.17 10.77
C VAL A 176 6.38 12.51 10.09
N VAL A 177 6.67 11.65 9.12
CA VAL A 177 5.74 10.72 8.50
C VAL A 177 6.07 9.32 8.98
N TYR A 178 5.05 8.57 9.40
CA TYR A 178 5.12 7.12 9.55
C TYR A 178 4.28 6.46 8.46
N SER A 179 4.73 5.32 7.95
CA SER A 179 4.08 4.63 6.83
C SER A 179 4.21 3.11 6.95
N THR A 180 3.42 2.39 6.17
CA THR A 180 3.44 0.92 6.01
C THR A 180 4.84 0.36 5.72
N HIS A 181 5.05 -0.92 6.09
CA HIS A 181 6.23 -1.78 5.89
C HIS A 181 7.32 -1.70 6.98
N ASN A 182 8.12 -2.77 7.09
CA ASN A 182 9.41 -2.81 7.80
C ASN A 182 9.37 -2.31 9.25
N GLY A 183 8.33 -2.67 10.00
CA GLY A 183 8.14 -2.21 11.38
C GLY A 183 7.65 -0.76 11.47
N MET A 184 6.96 -0.28 10.43
CA MET A 184 6.50 1.08 10.18
C MET A 184 7.63 2.06 9.89
N GLU A 185 7.87 2.32 8.61
CA GLU A 185 8.92 3.22 8.16
C GLU A 185 8.68 4.66 8.62
N ALA A 186 9.77 5.41 8.81
CA ALA A 186 9.70 6.82 9.18
C ALA A 186 10.51 7.71 8.24
N ARG A 187 9.98 8.90 7.98
CA ARG A 187 10.66 9.98 7.24
C ARG A 187 10.50 11.28 8.00
N VAL A 188 11.52 12.14 7.97
CA VAL A 188 11.53 13.43 8.66
C VAL A 188 11.78 14.56 7.69
N SER A 189 11.20 15.73 7.97
CA SER A 189 11.36 16.94 7.19
C SER A 189 11.33 18.18 8.10
N LYS A 190 11.99 19.27 7.71
CA LYS A 190 11.88 20.57 8.39
C LYS A 190 10.85 21.50 7.75
N ASP A 191 10.47 21.24 6.50
CA ASP A 191 9.75 22.18 5.64
C ASP A 191 8.61 21.53 4.84
N MET A 192 8.37 20.23 5.02
CA MET A 192 7.47 19.38 4.23
C MET A 192 7.88 19.23 2.76
N ALA A 193 9.03 19.76 2.33
CA ALA A 193 9.48 19.73 0.94
C ALA A 193 10.64 18.75 0.72
N PHE A 194 11.62 18.72 1.62
CA PHE A 194 12.71 17.73 1.57
C PHE A 194 12.55 16.70 2.69
N TRP A 195 12.51 15.42 2.31
CA TRP A 195 12.29 14.31 3.23
C TRP A 195 13.51 13.39 3.29
N THR A 196 13.86 12.96 4.50
CA THR A 196 14.95 12.01 4.75
C THR A 196 14.39 10.80 5.49
N ARG A 197 14.70 9.59 5.00
CA ARG A 197 14.39 8.34 5.72
C ARG A 197 15.09 8.32 7.09
N ASN A 198 14.37 7.79 8.07
CA ASN A 198 14.87 7.56 9.42
C ASN A 198 14.59 6.10 9.85
N SER A 199 14.97 5.73 11.07
CA SER A 199 14.66 4.42 11.63
C SER A 199 13.15 4.18 11.69
N ALA A 200 12.71 2.95 11.47
CA ALA A 200 11.31 2.57 11.65
C ALA A 200 10.87 2.73 13.12
N VAL A 201 9.57 2.61 13.38
CA VAL A 201 9.02 2.59 14.75
C VAL A 201 9.57 1.38 15.51
N PHE A 202 9.48 0.19 14.90
CA PHE A 202 9.96 -1.08 15.45
C PHE A 202 10.89 -1.79 14.45
N PRO A 203 12.13 -1.30 14.25
CA PRO A 203 13.04 -1.84 13.23
C PRO A 203 13.45 -3.31 13.48
N LYS A 204 13.33 -3.78 14.72
CA LYS A 204 13.56 -5.18 15.11
C LYS A 204 12.27 -6.01 15.17
N GLY A 205 11.14 -5.43 14.77
CA GLY A 205 9.81 -6.01 14.93
C GLY A 205 9.36 -6.07 16.38
N LEU A 206 8.30 -6.83 16.63
CA LEU A 206 7.72 -7.06 17.96
C LEU A 206 7.53 -8.54 18.18
N GLY A 207 7.93 -9.05 19.35
CA GLY A 207 7.91 -10.49 19.63
C GLY A 207 6.53 -11.14 19.49
N TRP A 208 5.44 -10.40 19.77
CA TRP A 208 4.09 -10.90 19.58
C TRP A 208 3.60 -10.79 18.13
N ALA A 209 4.02 -9.77 17.39
CA ALA A 209 3.56 -9.49 16.03
C ALA A 209 4.31 -10.32 14.99
N ASN A 210 5.60 -10.60 15.22
CA ASN A 210 6.43 -11.45 14.36
C ASN A 210 5.98 -12.91 14.35
N LYS A 211 5.09 -13.31 15.27
CA LYS A 211 4.41 -14.61 15.26
C LYS A 211 3.19 -14.64 14.33
N LEU A 212 2.68 -13.46 13.95
CA LEU A 212 1.50 -13.29 13.10
C LEU A 212 1.90 -12.87 11.69
N ALA A 213 2.74 -11.85 11.56
CA ALA A 213 3.19 -11.30 10.30
C ALA A 213 4.66 -11.61 10.05
N ARG A 214 4.99 -11.93 8.80
CA ARG A 214 6.37 -12.13 8.34
C ARG A 214 7.04 -10.78 8.12
N ASN A 215 8.37 -10.75 8.14
CA ASN A 215 9.18 -9.61 7.69
C ASN A 215 8.86 -8.25 8.36
N ASN A 216 8.32 -8.23 9.59
CA ASN A 216 7.87 -7.02 10.27
C ASN A 216 6.85 -6.21 9.45
N GLU A 217 5.97 -6.91 8.74
CA GLU A 217 5.01 -6.31 7.83
C GLU A 217 3.83 -5.72 8.60
N PHE A 218 4.00 -4.47 9.05
CA PHE A 218 3.01 -3.68 9.80
C PHE A 218 2.51 -2.54 8.92
N TRP A 219 1.21 -2.27 8.99
CA TRP A 219 0.53 -1.40 8.03
C TRP A 219 -0.20 -0.24 8.68
N ALA A 220 -0.45 0.77 7.85
CA ALA A 220 -1.34 1.90 8.11
C ALA A 220 -1.21 2.48 9.53
N PRO A 221 -0.01 2.93 9.93
CA PRO A 221 0.12 3.60 11.21
C PRO A 221 -0.73 4.87 11.24
N ASP A 222 -1.32 5.15 12.39
CA ASP A 222 -1.87 6.47 12.73
C ASP A 222 -1.14 7.02 13.93
N VAL A 223 -0.54 8.20 13.76
CA VAL A 223 0.16 8.91 14.81
C VAL A 223 -0.61 10.17 15.16
N SER A 224 -0.83 10.40 16.46
CA SER A 224 -1.54 11.59 16.90
C SER A 224 -1.11 12.06 18.28
N GLY A 225 -1.43 13.33 18.58
CA GLY A 225 -1.04 14.00 19.80
C GLY A 225 0.07 15.05 19.59
N PRO A 226 0.73 15.48 20.68
CA PRO A 226 0.67 14.87 22.01
C PRO A 226 -0.64 15.22 22.73
N TYR A 227 -1.17 14.28 23.51
CA TYR A 227 -2.35 14.46 24.36
C TYR A 227 -1.99 14.30 25.83
N GLY A 228 -2.81 14.86 26.72
CA GLY A 228 -2.55 14.90 28.16
C GLY A 228 -1.70 16.10 28.57
N GLU A 229 -1.47 16.22 29.87
CA GLU A 229 -0.78 17.35 30.50
C GLU A 229 0.34 16.84 31.41
N GLY A 230 1.32 17.70 31.69
CA GLY A 230 2.43 17.39 32.59
C GLY A 230 3.15 16.10 32.19
N LYS A 231 3.27 15.16 33.15
CA LYS A 231 3.96 13.88 32.97
C LYS A 231 3.18 12.87 32.10
N ASP A 232 1.88 13.09 31.90
CA ASP A 232 1.04 12.20 31.09
C ASP A 232 1.00 12.60 29.61
N LYS A 233 1.64 13.73 29.26
CA LYS A 233 1.71 14.23 27.88
C LYS A 233 2.47 13.25 26.99
N LYS A 234 1.79 12.66 26.02
CA LYS A 234 2.35 11.65 25.11
C LYS A 234 1.68 11.63 23.75
N TYR A 235 2.40 11.15 22.76
CA TYR A 235 1.90 10.78 21.46
C TYR A 235 1.40 9.34 21.52
N TRP A 236 0.36 9.07 20.75
CA TRP A 236 -0.14 7.73 20.50
C TRP A 236 0.18 7.33 19.07
N LEU A 237 0.45 6.05 18.88
CA LEU A 237 0.53 5.43 17.58
C LEU A 237 -0.32 4.16 17.58
N PHE A 238 -1.25 4.05 16.64
CA PHE A 238 -1.97 2.82 16.37
C PHE A 238 -1.51 2.25 15.04
N TYR A 239 -1.53 0.94 14.90
CA TYR A 239 -1.05 0.25 13.70
C TYR A 239 -1.76 -1.09 13.58
N CYS A 240 -1.68 -1.71 12.41
CA CYS A 240 -2.22 -3.05 12.24
C CYS A 240 -1.18 -4.07 11.75
N VAL A 241 -1.50 -5.32 12.02
CA VAL A 241 -0.70 -6.50 11.71
C VAL A 241 -1.64 -7.52 11.05
N PRO A 242 -1.66 -7.59 9.71
CA PRO A 242 -2.38 -8.66 9.01
C PRO A 242 -1.68 -10.00 9.26
N VAL A 243 -2.45 -11.08 9.39
CA VAL A 243 -1.86 -12.42 9.50
C VAL A 243 -1.11 -12.76 8.21
N ASP A 244 0.05 -13.42 8.34
CA ASP A 244 1.02 -13.70 7.28
C ASP A 244 1.59 -12.48 6.55
N GLY A 245 1.27 -11.25 6.97
CA GLY A 245 1.71 -10.02 6.29
C GLY A 245 0.90 -9.71 5.03
N THR A 246 -0.31 -10.24 4.88
CA THR A 246 -1.13 -10.07 3.67
C THR A 246 -2.63 -10.22 3.96
N LEU A 247 -3.49 -9.66 3.09
CA LEU A 247 -4.93 -9.94 3.08
C LEU A 247 -5.28 -11.12 2.16
N MET A 248 -4.30 -11.93 1.76
CA MET A 248 -4.52 -13.12 0.93
C MET A 248 -4.22 -14.38 1.73
N ASN A 249 -5.20 -15.28 1.81
CA ASN A 249 -4.97 -16.59 2.38
C ASN A 249 -4.15 -17.48 1.42
N PRO A 250 -3.71 -18.69 1.84
CA PRO A 250 -2.91 -19.57 0.99
C PRO A 250 -3.60 -19.99 -0.33
N GLN A 251 -4.93 -19.86 -0.42
CA GLN A 251 -5.73 -20.10 -1.62
C GLN A 251 -5.95 -18.85 -2.48
N GLN A 252 -5.23 -17.75 -2.20
CA GLN A 252 -5.33 -16.47 -2.91
C GLN A 252 -6.73 -15.85 -2.85
N LYS A 253 -7.42 -16.04 -1.74
CA LYS A 253 -8.69 -15.35 -1.44
C LYS A 253 -8.47 -14.28 -0.39
N LEU A 254 -9.24 -13.20 -0.49
CA LEU A 254 -9.25 -12.14 0.51
C LEU A 254 -9.61 -12.71 1.89
N THR A 255 -8.86 -12.29 2.91
CA THR A 255 -9.05 -12.59 4.33
C THR A 255 -9.02 -11.31 5.15
N HIS A 256 -9.75 -11.30 6.26
CA HIS A 256 -9.85 -10.21 7.22
C HIS A 256 -9.33 -10.65 8.59
N THR A 257 -8.31 -11.51 8.62
CA THR A 257 -7.66 -11.89 9.87
C THR A 257 -6.50 -10.93 10.17
N ALA A 258 -6.73 -10.00 11.09
CA ALA A 258 -5.77 -8.93 11.40
C ALA A 258 -5.89 -8.48 12.87
N VAL A 259 -4.86 -7.77 13.33
CA VAL A 259 -4.77 -7.25 14.70
C VAL A 259 -4.38 -5.78 14.68
N ILE A 260 -5.11 -4.93 15.40
CA ILE A 260 -4.69 -3.56 15.72
C ILE A 260 -3.90 -3.57 17.04
N GLY A 261 -2.69 -3.02 16.99
CA GLY A 261 -1.83 -2.74 18.13
C GLY A 261 -1.75 -1.24 18.43
N ARG A 262 -1.14 -0.90 19.57
CA ARG A 262 -0.89 0.49 19.93
C ARG A 262 0.46 0.68 20.62
N ALA A 263 1.00 1.88 20.51
CA ALA A 263 2.25 2.32 21.10
C ALA A 263 2.13 3.76 21.62
N VAL A 264 3.07 4.14 22.49
CA VAL A 264 3.18 5.50 23.03
C VAL A 264 4.60 6.03 22.90
N SER A 265 4.72 7.35 22.82
CA SER A 265 6.00 8.04 22.83
C SER A 265 5.88 9.38 23.55
N SER A 266 6.91 9.79 24.29
CA SER A 266 6.99 11.13 24.87
C SER A 266 7.34 12.21 23.84
N SER A 267 7.93 11.84 22.70
CA SER A 267 8.46 12.79 21.72
C SER A 267 7.83 12.69 20.33
N GLY A 268 7.17 11.58 20.02
CA GLY A 268 6.63 11.28 18.69
C GLY A 268 7.70 10.97 17.64
N ARG A 269 8.98 10.89 18.03
CA ARG A 269 10.11 10.68 17.11
C ARG A 269 10.42 9.20 16.88
N PRO A 270 11.03 8.88 15.71
CA PRO A 270 11.60 7.56 15.46
C PRO A 270 12.50 7.11 16.62
N GLY A 271 12.43 5.82 16.97
CA GLY A 271 13.23 5.22 18.05
C GLY A 271 12.76 5.53 19.48
N THR A 272 11.65 6.25 19.67
CA THR A 272 11.13 6.57 21.02
C THR A 272 9.82 5.89 21.38
N TRP A 273 9.35 4.98 20.52
CA TRP A 273 8.07 4.31 20.67
C TRP A 273 8.18 3.10 21.59
N GLN A 274 7.24 3.01 22.52
CA GLN A 274 7.03 1.86 23.39
C GLN A 274 5.73 1.16 22.99
N ASP A 275 5.84 -0.11 22.61
CA ASP A 275 4.67 -0.95 22.34
C ASP A 275 3.86 -1.22 23.62
N LEU A 276 2.54 -1.19 23.48
CA LEU A 276 1.58 -1.54 24.54
C LEU A 276 0.71 -2.76 24.15
N GLY A 277 0.99 -3.37 23.00
CA GLY A 277 0.33 -4.58 22.55
C GLY A 277 -1.01 -4.36 21.85
N ARG A 278 -1.76 -5.46 21.79
CA ARG A 278 -2.97 -5.64 20.97
C ARG A 278 -4.20 -5.02 21.60
N ILE A 279 -5.15 -4.60 20.76
CA ILE A 279 -6.37 -3.92 21.24
C ILE A 279 -7.65 -4.41 20.58
N LEU A 280 -7.56 -4.85 19.33
CA LEU A 280 -8.69 -5.29 18.52
C LEU A 280 -8.17 -6.33 17.53
N GLU A 281 -8.93 -7.40 17.33
CA GLU A 281 -8.61 -8.45 16.38
C GLU A 281 -9.87 -8.75 15.55
N SER A 282 -9.67 -9.15 14.31
CA SER A 282 -10.71 -9.72 13.44
C SER A 282 -10.27 -11.08 12.94
N ASN A 283 -11.24 -11.93 12.62
CA ASN A 283 -11.05 -13.23 11.97
C ASN A 283 -12.21 -13.52 11.01
N GLU A 284 -12.17 -14.67 10.35
CA GLU A 284 -13.13 -15.08 9.32
C GLU A 284 -14.62 -15.06 9.74
N LYS A 285 -14.93 -15.05 11.05
CA LYS A 285 -16.32 -14.98 11.56
C LYS A 285 -16.83 -13.55 11.69
N ASP A 286 -15.93 -12.57 11.68
CA ASP A 286 -16.28 -11.16 11.76
C ASP A 286 -16.73 -10.64 10.40
N ASN A 287 -17.45 -9.53 10.41
CA ASN A 287 -17.93 -8.85 9.21
C ASN A 287 -17.22 -7.51 8.97
N PHE A 288 -16.04 -7.35 9.59
CA PHE A 288 -15.16 -6.21 9.48
C PHE A 288 -13.70 -6.69 9.47
N ASN A 289 -12.81 -5.84 8.97
CA ASN A 289 -11.36 -6.08 9.05
C ASN A 289 -10.73 -5.11 10.06
N ALA A 290 -10.00 -5.64 11.05
CA ALA A 290 -9.30 -4.86 12.07
C ALA A 290 -7.96 -4.32 11.53
N ILE A 291 -8.04 -3.43 10.54
CA ILE A 291 -6.92 -2.68 9.98
C ILE A 291 -7.26 -1.20 9.83
N ASP A 292 -6.29 -0.40 9.40
CA ASP A 292 -6.40 1.03 9.15
C ASP A 292 -6.93 1.85 10.34
N PRO A 293 -6.29 1.74 11.52
CA PRO A 293 -6.71 2.51 12.68
C PRO A 293 -6.54 4.02 12.46
N ASN A 294 -7.45 4.82 13.01
CA ASN A 294 -7.26 6.24 13.24
C ASN A 294 -7.78 6.64 14.63
N LEU A 295 -6.92 7.27 15.43
CA LEU A 295 -7.30 7.85 16.71
C LEU A 295 -7.79 9.29 16.51
N PHE A 296 -9.04 9.53 16.89
CA PHE A 296 -9.60 10.85 17.07
C PHE A 296 -9.83 11.15 18.56
N VAL A 297 -9.25 12.24 19.05
CA VAL A 297 -9.52 12.77 20.40
C VAL A 297 -10.43 13.97 20.28
N ASP A 298 -11.64 13.85 20.82
CA ASP A 298 -12.60 14.94 20.75
C ASP A 298 -12.13 16.12 21.64
N PRO A 299 -11.89 17.31 21.08
CA PRO A 299 -11.33 18.41 21.84
C PRO A 299 -12.28 18.94 22.92
N SER A 300 -13.59 18.73 22.78
CA SER A 300 -14.63 19.19 23.72
C SER A 300 -14.87 18.21 24.85
N THR A 301 -14.96 16.91 24.55
CA THR A 301 -15.29 15.88 25.56
C THR A 301 -14.08 15.12 26.08
N LYS A 302 -12.92 15.26 25.42
CA LYS A 302 -11.68 14.48 25.68
C LYS A 302 -11.85 12.97 25.53
N ARG A 303 -12.94 12.51 24.89
CA ARG A 303 -13.19 11.10 24.58
C ARG A 303 -12.31 10.66 23.42
N PHE A 304 -11.84 9.42 23.48
CA PHE A 304 -10.97 8.82 22.47
C PHE A 304 -11.80 7.88 21.61
N TRP A 305 -11.80 8.11 20.32
CA TRP A 305 -12.52 7.31 19.34
C TRP A 305 -11.53 6.69 18.36
N LEU A 306 -11.57 5.38 18.20
CA LEU A 306 -10.81 4.68 17.19
C LEU A 306 -11.73 4.35 16.03
N GLN A 307 -11.42 4.85 14.84
CA GLN A 307 -12.03 4.39 13.59
C GLN A 307 -11.09 3.37 12.97
N TYR A 308 -11.66 2.39 12.28
CA TYR A 308 -10.90 1.34 11.61
C TYR A 308 -11.79 0.67 10.56
N GLY A 309 -11.21 -0.15 9.69
CA GLY A 309 -11.96 -0.95 8.74
C GLY A 309 -11.46 -0.82 7.32
N SER A 310 -11.62 -1.92 6.59
CA SER A 310 -11.23 -2.06 5.20
C SER A 310 -12.07 -3.19 4.60
N PHE A 311 -12.79 -2.94 3.51
CA PHE A 311 -13.72 -3.88 2.86
C PHE A 311 -14.79 -4.44 3.82
N TRP A 312 -15.36 -5.63 3.52
CA TRP A 312 -16.44 -6.28 4.29
C TRP A 312 -17.61 -5.33 4.56
N MET A 313 -18.08 -5.14 5.79
CA MET A 313 -19.16 -4.17 6.02
C MET A 313 -18.69 -2.72 5.91
N GLY A 314 -17.39 -2.43 6.00
CA GLY A 314 -16.82 -1.12 5.82
C GLY A 314 -16.14 -0.58 7.08
N ILE A 315 -16.43 0.68 7.41
CA ILE A 315 -15.75 1.44 8.45
C ILE A 315 -16.52 1.38 9.77
N PHE A 316 -15.81 1.10 10.85
CA PHE A 316 -16.34 0.99 12.19
C PHE A 316 -15.66 1.95 13.16
N GLN A 317 -16.32 2.21 14.29
CA GLN A 317 -15.80 3.01 15.38
C GLN A 317 -16.05 2.35 16.72
N VAL A 318 -15.03 2.42 17.58
CA VAL A 318 -15.10 2.03 19.00
C VAL A 318 -14.55 3.15 19.86
N GLU A 319 -14.94 3.16 21.13
CA GLU A 319 -14.40 4.10 22.11
C GLU A 319 -13.20 3.48 22.85
N LEU A 320 -12.19 4.29 23.12
CA LEU A 320 -11.00 3.90 23.87
C LEU A 320 -10.97 4.58 25.25
N ASN A 321 -10.33 3.90 26.19
CA ASN A 321 -9.93 4.48 27.47
C ASN A 321 -8.78 5.48 27.26
N PRO A 322 -8.93 6.78 27.58
CA PRO A 322 -7.90 7.79 27.33
C PRO A 322 -6.56 7.56 28.05
N LYS A 323 -6.57 6.84 29.18
CA LYS A 323 -5.35 6.56 29.96
C LYS A 323 -4.54 5.44 29.34
N THR A 324 -5.22 4.37 28.91
CA THR A 324 -4.58 3.13 28.48
C THR A 324 -4.49 2.97 26.97
N GLY A 325 -5.38 3.61 26.21
CA GLY A 325 -5.57 3.40 24.76
C GLY A 325 -6.25 2.06 24.42
N ALA A 326 -6.77 1.34 25.41
CA ALA A 326 -7.53 0.10 25.20
C ALA A 326 -8.99 0.38 24.90
N LEU A 327 -9.69 -0.62 24.34
CA LEU A 327 -11.15 -0.56 24.21
C LEU A 327 -11.78 -0.20 25.57
N LEU A 328 -12.62 0.82 25.60
CA LEU A 328 -13.31 1.23 26.81
C LEU A 328 -14.29 0.14 27.26
N ASN A 329 -15.01 -0.44 26.30
CA ASN A 329 -15.93 -1.56 26.52
C ASN A 329 -15.72 -2.62 25.41
N PRO A 330 -14.94 -3.69 25.67
CA PRO A 330 -14.66 -4.73 24.69
C PRO A 330 -15.90 -5.50 24.18
N LYS A 331 -17.02 -5.42 24.90
CA LYS A 331 -18.29 -6.09 24.52
C LYS A 331 -19.23 -5.18 23.75
N GLN A 332 -18.92 -3.89 23.65
CA GLN A 332 -19.77 -2.95 22.92
C GLN A 332 -19.70 -3.23 21.43
N LYS A 333 -20.86 -3.29 20.78
CA LYS A 333 -20.92 -3.39 19.32
C LYS A 333 -20.32 -2.13 18.69
N PRO A 334 -19.37 -2.26 17.74
CA PRO A 334 -18.82 -1.11 17.03
C PRO A 334 -19.90 -0.33 16.28
N VAL A 335 -19.73 0.98 16.17
CA VAL A 335 -20.62 1.85 15.39
C VAL A 335 -20.19 1.79 13.92
N HIS A 336 -21.11 1.42 13.02
CA HIS A 336 -20.86 1.43 11.58
C HIS A 336 -20.95 2.85 11.02
N LEU A 337 -19.87 3.34 10.41
CA LEU A 337 -19.74 4.74 9.96
C LEU A 337 -19.90 4.92 8.45
N ALA A 338 -19.37 4.00 7.65
CA ALA A 338 -19.37 4.12 6.20
C ALA A 338 -19.23 2.76 5.51
N THR A 339 -19.85 2.62 4.35
CA THR A 339 -19.68 1.45 3.47
C THR A 339 -19.68 1.89 2.02
N ARG A 340 -19.24 1.02 1.12
CA ARG A 340 -19.38 1.22 -0.31
C ARG A 340 -20.19 0.06 -0.90
N PRO A 341 -21.53 0.17 -0.91
CA PRO A 341 -22.37 -0.92 -1.37
C PRO A 341 -22.30 -1.06 -2.89
N ASN A 342 -22.73 -2.22 -3.41
CA ASN A 342 -22.88 -2.49 -4.84
C ASN A 342 -21.57 -2.49 -5.65
N VAL A 343 -20.44 -2.68 -4.98
CA VAL A 343 -19.14 -2.95 -5.59
C VAL A 343 -18.52 -4.18 -4.93
N PRO A 344 -17.66 -4.94 -5.63
CA PRO A 344 -16.99 -6.09 -5.04
C PRO A 344 -16.34 -5.75 -3.70
N ASP A 345 -16.58 -6.61 -2.72
CA ASP A 345 -15.98 -6.58 -1.38
C ASP A 345 -16.25 -5.31 -0.56
N HIS A 346 -17.16 -4.44 -1.04
CA HIS A 346 -17.44 -3.11 -0.50
C HIS A 346 -16.18 -2.26 -0.31
N ALA A 347 -15.40 -2.08 -1.39
CA ALA A 347 -14.11 -1.38 -1.40
C ALA A 347 -14.12 0.04 -0.80
N VAL A 348 -14.05 0.13 0.53
CA VAL A 348 -13.84 1.30 1.37
C VAL A 348 -12.85 0.96 2.48
N GLU A 349 -11.88 1.82 2.73
CA GLU A 349 -10.87 1.64 3.79
C GLU A 349 -10.24 2.98 4.20
N ALA A 350 -9.15 2.92 4.99
CA ALA A 350 -8.38 4.09 5.45
C ALA A 350 -9.25 5.22 6.05
N PRO A 351 -10.02 4.98 7.12
CA PRO A 351 -10.81 6.02 7.75
C PRO A 351 -9.93 7.04 8.46
N PHE A 352 -10.26 8.33 8.33
CA PHE A 352 -9.64 9.40 9.13
C PHE A 352 -10.70 10.40 9.58
N LEU A 353 -10.88 10.53 10.90
CA LEU A 353 -11.85 11.46 11.50
C LEU A 353 -11.16 12.76 11.89
N PHE A 354 -11.68 13.87 11.38
CA PHE A 354 -11.12 15.20 11.60
C PHE A 354 -12.20 16.19 12.02
N LYS A 355 -11.90 17.06 12.99
CA LYS A 355 -12.84 18.11 13.40
C LYS A 355 -12.43 19.45 12.82
N LYS A 356 -13.36 20.11 12.11
CA LYS A 356 -13.20 21.51 11.65
C LYS A 356 -14.43 22.32 12.00
N GLY A 357 -14.25 23.35 12.82
CA GLY A 357 -15.34 24.15 13.34
C GLY A 357 -16.38 23.27 14.05
N ASN A 358 -17.63 23.36 13.61
CA ASN A 358 -18.74 22.63 14.20
C ASN A 358 -18.93 21.21 13.64
N TRP A 359 -18.16 20.83 12.62
CA TRP A 359 -18.34 19.58 11.89
C TRP A 359 -17.24 18.57 12.19
N TYR A 360 -17.62 17.31 12.18
CA TYR A 360 -16.74 16.15 12.12
C TYR A 360 -16.74 15.63 10.68
N TYR A 361 -15.56 15.43 10.10
CA TYR A 361 -15.36 14.94 8.74
C TYR A 361 -14.77 13.54 8.80
N LEU A 362 -15.44 12.58 8.18
CA LEU A 362 -14.91 11.25 7.96
C LEU A 362 -14.36 11.19 6.54
N PHE A 363 -13.04 11.16 6.43
CA PHE A 363 -12.35 10.83 5.18
C PHE A 363 -12.22 9.32 5.08
N VAL A 364 -12.38 8.78 3.88
CA VAL A 364 -12.17 7.36 3.56
C VAL A 364 -11.54 7.26 2.17
N SER A 365 -10.89 6.15 1.91
CA SER A 365 -10.51 5.76 0.56
C SER A 365 -11.55 4.80 -0.02
N PHE A 366 -11.99 5.05 -1.25
CA PHE A 366 -12.84 4.14 -2.02
C PHE A 366 -12.02 3.46 -3.12
N ASP A 367 -12.50 2.29 -3.55
CA ASP A 367 -11.96 1.49 -4.66
C ASP A 367 -10.64 0.77 -4.32
N ARG A 368 -9.88 0.34 -5.33
CA ARG A 368 -8.78 -0.61 -5.17
C ARG A 368 -7.42 0.07 -5.11
N CYS A 369 -6.72 -0.11 -4.00
CA CYS A 369 -5.30 0.22 -3.88
C CYS A 369 -4.45 -0.84 -4.57
N CYS A 370 -3.14 -0.70 -4.39
CA CYS A 370 -2.19 -1.79 -4.37
C CYS A 370 -2.02 -2.54 -5.71
N ALA A 371 -2.40 -1.89 -6.81
CA ALA A 371 -2.30 -2.40 -8.17
C ALA A 371 -1.42 -1.49 -9.05
N GLY A 372 -0.56 -0.68 -8.42
CA GLY A 372 0.31 0.27 -9.09
C GLY A 372 -0.50 1.22 -9.99
N LEU A 373 -0.18 1.25 -11.28
CA LEU A 373 -0.87 2.10 -12.25
C LEU A 373 -2.31 1.66 -12.57
N SER A 374 -2.72 0.47 -12.14
CA SER A 374 -4.10 -0.02 -12.27
C SER A 374 -4.96 0.28 -11.04
N SER A 375 -4.41 0.97 -10.03
CA SER A 375 -5.18 1.38 -8.85
C SER A 375 -6.24 2.42 -9.20
N THR A 376 -7.44 2.21 -8.68
CA THR A 376 -8.63 3.03 -8.95
C THR A 376 -9.04 3.89 -7.75
N TYR A 377 -8.17 3.93 -6.75
CA TYR A 377 -8.39 4.57 -5.46
C TYR A 377 -8.80 6.05 -5.56
N THR A 378 -9.73 6.46 -4.69
CA THR A 378 -10.12 7.86 -4.53
C THR A 378 -10.34 8.23 -3.07
N ILE A 379 -9.96 9.44 -2.68
CA ILE A 379 -10.23 10.00 -1.35
C ILE A 379 -11.62 10.65 -1.36
N ARG A 380 -12.45 10.25 -0.40
CA ARG A 380 -13.85 10.62 -0.25
C ARG A 380 -14.10 11.21 1.13
N VAL A 381 -15.11 12.07 1.26
CA VAL A 381 -15.45 12.70 2.54
C VAL A 381 -16.94 12.87 2.73
N GLY A 382 -17.40 12.59 3.95
CA GLY A 382 -18.68 13.03 4.49
C GLY A 382 -18.49 13.76 5.81
N ARG A 383 -19.55 14.41 6.31
CA ARG A 383 -19.52 15.13 7.59
C ARG A 383 -20.75 14.86 8.45
N ALA A 384 -20.61 15.11 9.75
CA ALA A 384 -21.65 14.97 10.76
C ALA A 384 -21.50 16.01 11.88
N ASN A 385 -22.55 16.19 12.69
CA ASN A 385 -22.51 17.01 13.91
C ASN A 385 -22.00 16.26 15.15
N SER A 386 -21.71 14.96 15.01
CA SER A 386 -21.24 14.08 16.07
C SER A 386 -20.06 13.24 15.54
N PRO A 387 -19.07 12.90 16.39
CA PRO A 387 -17.94 12.05 15.99
C PRO A 387 -18.37 10.64 15.57
N SER A 388 -19.56 10.19 15.98
CA SER A 388 -20.11 8.86 15.61
C SER A 388 -21.13 8.93 14.47
N GLY A 389 -21.21 10.06 13.77
CA GLY A 389 -22.14 10.23 12.65
C GLY A 389 -23.58 10.59 13.09
N PRO A 390 -24.57 10.38 12.20
CA PRO A 390 -24.44 9.80 10.87
C PRO A 390 -23.70 10.75 9.91
N PHE A 391 -22.67 10.23 9.23
CA PHE A 391 -21.94 10.98 8.22
C PHE A 391 -22.70 11.00 6.89
N LYS A 392 -22.77 12.17 6.26
CA LYS A 392 -23.40 12.37 4.96
C LYS A 392 -22.45 13.12 4.04
N ASP A 393 -22.55 12.87 2.74
CA ASP A 393 -21.82 13.64 1.74
C ASP A 393 -22.47 15.02 1.46
N ARG A 394 -21.88 15.79 0.53
CA ARG A 394 -22.34 17.13 0.16
C ARG A 394 -23.78 17.14 -0.37
N ASN A 395 -24.24 16.04 -0.96
CA ASN A 395 -25.59 15.89 -1.49
C ASN A 395 -26.56 15.31 -0.45
N GLY A 396 -26.09 15.00 0.76
CA GLY A 396 -26.91 14.47 1.84
C GLY A 396 -27.02 12.94 1.84
N THR A 397 -26.33 12.23 0.95
CA THR A 397 -26.33 10.76 0.92
C THR A 397 -25.57 10.22 2.13
N PRO A 398 -26.15 9.32 2.93
CA PRO A 398 -25.44 8.69 4.04
C PRO A 398 -24.21 7.91 3.59
N MET A 399 -23.09 8.03 4.32
CA MET A 399 -21.89 7.24 4.03
C MET A 399 -22.11 5.73 4.27
N THR A 400 -23.06 5.35 5.14
CA THR A 400 -23.52 3.96 5.31
C THR A 400 -24.35 3.44 4.14
N GLN A 401 -24.60 4.28 3.13
CA GLN A 401 -25.29 3.93 1.87
C GLN A 401 -24.43 4.27 0.65
N GLY A 402 -23.11 4.41 0.81
CA GLY A 402 -22.19 4.72 -0.30
C GLY A 402 -22.00 6.20 -0.59
N GLY A 403 -22.56 7.09 0.24
CA GLY A 403 -22.30 8.53 0.16
C GLY A 403 -20.81 8.83 0.33
N GLY A 404 -20.31 9.83 -0.40
CA GLY A 404 -18.92 10.27 -0.28
C GLY A 404 -18.58 11.33 -1.33
N THR A 405 -18.37 12.56 -0.88
CA THR A 405 -17.94 13.65 -1.77
C THR A 405 -16.52 13.36 -2.23
N LEU A 406 -16.27 13.33 -3.55
CA LEU A 406 -14.91 13.20 -4.08
C LEU A 406 -14.06 14.40 -3.64
N LEU A 407 -12.96 14.12 -2.93
CA LEU A 407 -11.96 15.12 -2.59
C LEU A 407 -10.80 15.05 -3.58
N LEU A 408 -10.25 13.85 -3.79
CA LEU A 408 -9.11 13.64 -4.66
C LEU A 408 -9.22 12.30 -5.38
N GLY A 409 -9.03 12.31 -6.69
CA GLY A 409 -8.87 11.12 -7.52
C GLY A 409 -7.63 11.25 -8.40
N ALA A 410 -7.45 10.32 -9.33
CA ALA A 410 -6.31 10.35 -10.24
C ALA A 410 -6.17 11.71 -10.95
N ASN A 411 -4.95 12.25 -10.97
CA ASN A 411 -4.65 13.56 -11.53
C ASN A 411 -3.24 13.60 -12.12
N GLY A 412 -3.15 13.61 -13.45
CA GLY A 412 -1.87 13.62 -14.16
C GLY A 412 -1.05 12.36 -13.89
N ALA A 413 0.10 12.51 -13.24
CA ALA A 413 0.97 11.39 -12.88
C ALA A 413 0.60 10.73 -11.54
N GLU A 414 -0.27 11.36 -10.74
CA GLU A 414 -0.76 10.79 -9.49
C GLU A 414 -1.92 9.82 -9.77
N ILE A 415 -1.68 8.51 -9.67
CA ILE A 415 -2.69 7.47 -9.86
C ILE A 415 -3.14 6.93 -8.49
N GLY A 416 -4.44 6.69 -8.33
CA GLY A 416 -5.01 6.07 -7.13
C GLY A 416 -4.60 6.72 -5.79
N PRO A 417 -4.80 8.05 -5.59
CA PRO A 417 -4.46 8.69 -4.32
C PRO A 417 -5.31 8.19 -3.15
N GLY A 418 -4.69 7.99 -1.99
CA GLY A 418 -5.26 7.18 -0.91
C GLY A 418 -4.53 7.12 0.43
N GLY A 419 -5.08 6.32 1.35
CA GLY A 419 -4.42 5.94 2.61
C GLY A 419 -4.16 7.17 3.46
N GLN A 420 -5.16 8.06 3.51
CA GLN A 420 -4.95 9.45 3.86
C GLN A 420 -5.03 9.73 5.37
N SER A 421 -4.32 10.78 5.78
CA SER A 421 -4.50 11.47 7.05
C SER A 421 -4.64 12.97 6.84
N VAL A 422 -5.08 13.68 7.88
CA VAL A 422 -5.17 15.14 7.88
C VAL A 422 -4.46 15.71 9.11
N MET A 423 -3.56 16.65 8.88
CA MET A 423 -2.82 17.34 9.94
C MET A 423 -3.02 18.85 9.85
N THR A 424 -3.27 19.50 10.98
CA THR A 424 -3.23 20.96 11.07
C THR A 424 -1.83 21.40 11.51
N THR A 425 -1.17 22.20 10.69
CA THR A 425 0.10 22.85 10.98
C THR A 425 -0.04 23.91 12.08
N ALA A 426 1.08 24.28 12.71
CA ALA A 426 1.12 25.31 13.74
C ALA A 426 0.64 26.70 13.27
N ASP A 427 0.73 27.00 11.97
CA ASP A 427 0.17 28.21 11.34
C ASP A 427 -1.28 28.04 10.87
N GLY A 428 -1.95 26.95 11.26
CA GLY A 428 -3.39 26.76 11.08
C GLY A 428 -3.81 26.25 9.70
N LYS A 429 -2.87 25.79 8.86
CA LYS A 429 -3.18 25.16 7.57
C LYS A 429 -3.46 23.68 7.77
N ASP A 430 -4.58 23.22 7.22
CA ASP A 430 -4.92 21.80 7.17
C ASP A 430 -4.27 21.18 5.93
N ILE A 431 -3.52 20.10 6.11
CA ILE A 431 -2.78 19.40 5.08
C ILE A 431 -3.36 17.99 4.95
N LEU A 432 -3.82 17.66 3.75
CA LEU A 432 -4.09 16.29 3.34
C LEU A 432 -2.76 15.60 3.06
N VAL A 433 -2.56 14.47 3.72
CA VAL A 433 -1.38 13.62 3.62
C VAL A 433 -1.87 12.29 3.07
N TYR A 434 -1.26 11.80 1.99
CA TYR A 434 -1.75 10.62 1.29
C TYR A 434 -0.60 9.95 0.54
N HIS A 435 -0.79 8.72 0.08
CA HIS A 435 0.06 8.14 -0.96
C HIS A 435 -0.63 8.18 -2.32
N TYR A 436 0.14 8.12 -3.39
CA TYR A 436 -0.33 7.85 -4.74
C TYR A 436 0.68 6.97 -5.48
N TYR A 437 0.25 6.31 -6.55
CA TYR A 437 1.11 5.54 -7.43
C TYR A 437 1.61 6.44 -8.55
N ASP A 438 2.92 6.72 -8.59
CA ASP A 438 3.51 7.68 -9.51
C ASP A 438 3.74 7.07 -10.90
N LYS A 439 3.01 7.57 -11.90
CA LYS A 439 3.18 7.18 -13.31
C LYS A 439 4.60 7.37 -13.83
N ASN A 440 5.30 8.40 -13.36
CA ASN A 440 6.68 8.68 -13.78
C ASN A 440 7.72 7.80 -13.05
N ALA A 441 7.27 7.02 -12.07
CA ALA A 441 8.10 6.06 -11.33
C ALA A 441 7.48 4.65 -11.37
N ASN A 442 6.88 4.28 -12.50
CA ASN A 442 6.33 2.94 -12.77
C ASN A 442 5.34 2.44 -11.71
N GLY A 443 4.54 3.34 -11.13
CA GLY A 443 3.53 3.01 -10.12
C GLY A 443 4.10 2.83 -8.71
N LEU A 444 5.32 3.31 -8.44
CA LEU A 444 5.84 3.36 -7.08
C LEU A 444 4.96 4.25 -6.19
N ALA A 445 4.60 3.76 -5.02
CA ALA A 445 3.83 4.51 -4.04
C ALA A 445 4.69 5.63 -3.41
N LYS A 446 4.22 6.87 -3.50
CA LYS A 446 4.91 8.06 -3.00
C LYS A 446 3.98 8.93 -2.18
N LEU A 447 4.56 9.61 -1.19
CA LEU A 447 3.90 10.63 -0.39
C LEU A 447 3.41 11.77 -1.29
N GLY A 448 2.17 12.19 -1.06
CA GLY A 448 1.58 13.40 -1.58
C GLY A 448 1.10 14.28 -0.42
N LEU A 449 1.32 15.59 -0.54
CA LEU A 449 0.83 16.58 0.41
C LEU A 449 0.04 17.65 -0.34
N ARG A 450 -1.17 17.95 0.12
CA ARG A 450 -2.00 19.04 -0.43
C ARG A 450 -2.61 19.86 0.69
N GLN A 451 -2.56 21.18 0.58
CA GLN A 451 -3.33 22.02 1.49
C GLN A 451 -4.83 21.86 1.20
N ILE A 452 -5.59 21.53 2.23
CA ILE A 452 -7.05 21.55 2.20
C ILE A 452 -7.51 23.00 2.31
N LYS A 453 -8.37 23.40 1.37
CA LYS A 453 -9.13 24.65 1.44
C LYS A 453 -10.58 24.33 1.76
N TRP A 454 -11.22 25.21 2.52
CA TRP A 454 -12.60 25.05 2.94
C TRP A 454 -13.47 26.06 2.20
N ASP A 455 -14.49 25.59 1.49
CA ASP A 455 -15.42 26.47 0.80
C ASP A 455 -16.41 27.15 1.77
N ASN A 456 -17.24 28.06 1.25
CA ASN A 456 -18.21 28.80 2.06
C ASN A 456 -19.25 27.89 2.74
N ALA A 457 -19.52 26.71 2.18
CA ALA A 457 -20.39 25.70 2.77
C ALA A 457 -19.63 24.79 3.75
N GLN A 458 -18.36 25.10 4.06
CA GLN A 458 -17.45 24.38 4.93
C GLN A 458 -17.15 22.96 4.42
N TRP A 459 -17.06 22.75 3.11
CA TRP A 459 -16.57 21.48 2.57
C TRP A 459 -15.11 21.59 2.12
N PRO A 460 -14.31 20.53 2.30
CA PRO A 460 -12.92 20.53 1.90
C PRO A 460 -12.78 20.44 0.37
N THR A 461 -11.71 21.05 -0.14
CA THR A 461 -11.29 21.08 -1.55
C THR A 461 -9.75 21.06 -1.61
N VAL A 462 -9.19 20.47 -2.67
CA VAL A 462 -7.73 20.33 -2.92
C VAL A 462 -7.39 20.44 -4.40
#